data_AF-A0A524A243-F1
#
_entry.id   AF-A0A524A243-F1
#
_cell.length_a   1.000
_cell.length_b   1.000
_cell.length_c   1.000
_cell.angle_alpha   90.00
_cell.angle_beta   90.00
_cell.angle_gamma   90.00
#
_symmetry.space_group_name_H-M   'P 1'
#
loop_
_entity.id
_entity.type
_entity.pdbx_description
1 polymer ?
#
loop_
_entity_poly.entity_id
_entity_poly.type
_entity_poly.pdbx_seq_one_letter_code
_entity_poly.pdbx_strand_id
1 'polypeptide(L)' 'MKLLGVVDKIVRDEDSNIKFHFIIVDYLVKPKGGSLRAASDALEARWVRAEEMTDYEISPTLVPLLRRLGLYPAA' A
#
# COMPACT_ATOMS: atom_id res chain seq x y z
N MET A 1 9.45 13.55 5.48
CA MET A 1 8.90 12.19 5.55
C MET A 1 8.11 12.11 6.85
N LYS A 2 6.88 11.62 6.84
CA LYS A 2 6.01 11.51 8.04
C LYS A 2 5.47 10.09 8.13
N LEU A 3 5.62 9.44 9.30
CA LEU A 3 5.02 8.13 9.56
C LEU A 3 3.49 8.26 9.55
N LEU A 4 2.82 7.44 8.74
CA LEU A 4 1.36 7.40 8.66
C LEU A 4 0.77 6.23 9.46
N GLY A 5 1.48 5.10 9.51
CA GLY A 5 1.01 3.92 10.23
C GLY A 5 2.00 2.77 10.18
N VAL A 6 1.75 1.80 11.06
CA VAL A 6 2.41 0.50 11.06
C VAL A 6 1.32 -0.55 10.99
N VAL A 7 1.45 -1.50 10.08
CA VAL A 7 0.54 -2.63 9.92
C VAL A 7 1.29 -3.90 10.28
N ASP A 8 0.71 -4.65 11.20
CA ASP A 8 1.08 -6.03 11.49
C ASP A 8 0.19 -6.97 10.64
N LYS A 9 0.80 -7.71 9.71
CA LYS A 9 0.11 -8.66 8.84
C LYS A 9 0.67 -10.06 9.08
N ILE A 10 -0.12 -10.88 9.76
CA ILE A 10 0.16 -12.30 9.97
C ILE A 10 -0.61 -13.11 8.92
N VAL A 11 0.10 -13.82 8.06
CA VAL A 11 -0.46 -14.77 7.10
C VAL A 11 -0.28 -16.17 7.68
N ARG A 12 -1.39 -16.90 7.81
CA ARG A 12 -1.40 -18.28 8.29
C ARG A 12 -1.55 -19.26 7.12
N ASP A 13 -0.99 -20.46 7.28
CA ASP A 13 -1.24 -21.57 6.35
C ASP A 13 -2.55 -22.30 6.67
N GLU A 14 -2.80 -23.40 5.95
CA GLU A 14 -4.01 -24.22 6.07
C GLU A 14 -4.14 -24.87 7.47
N ASP A 15 -3.01 -25.14 8.13
CA ASP A 15 -2.94 -25.70 9.48
C ASP A 15 -2.97 -24.60 10.57
N SER A 16 -3.27 -23.36 10.19
CA SER A 16 -3.28 -22.18 11.07
C SER A 16 -1.92 -21.79 11.67
N ASN A 17 -0.81 -22.36 11.19
CA ASN A 17 0.53 -21.96 11.58
C ASN A 17 0.92 -20.64 10.93
N ILE A 18 1.84 -19.89 11.53
CA ILE A 18 2.34 -18.64 10.94
C ILE A 18 3.21 -19.00 9.74
N LYS A 19 2.71 -18.70 8.53
CA LYS A 19 3.46 -18.85 7.28
C LYS A 19 4.34 -17.65 7.04
N PHE A 20 3.77 -16.45 7.22
CA PHE A 20 4.49 -15.19 7.10
C PHE A 20 4.03 -14.20 8.17
N HIS A 21 4.97 -13.37 8.63
CA HIS A 21 4.69 -12.23 9.51
C HIS A 21 5.38 -11.01 8.92
N PHE A 22 4.58 -10.05 8.46
CA PHE A 22 5.06 -8.82 7.84
C PHE A 22 4.76 -7.64 8.75
N ILE A 23 5.77 -6.79 8.93
CA ILE A 23 5.60 -5.44 9.46
C ILE A 23 5.73 -4.47 8.28
N ILE A 24 4.66 -3.74 8.00
CA ILE A 24 4.61 -2.76 6.91
C ILE A 24 4.55 -1.37 7.54
N VAL A 25 5.45 -0.49 7.15
CA VAL A 25 5.54 0.87 7.67
C VAL A 25 5.27 1.87 6.56
N ASP A 26 4.14 2.56 6.65
CA ASP A 26 3.69 3.50 5.62
C ASP A 26 4.16 4.92 5.93
N TYR A 27 4.82 5.56 4.96
CA TYR A 27 5.32 6.93 5.08
C TYR A 27 4.73 7.85 4.03
N LEU A 28 4.35 9.05 4.46
CA LEU A 28 4.06 10.15 3.55
C LEU A 28 5.37 10.83 3.14
N VAL A 29 5.61 10.84 1.83
CA VAL A 29 6.80 11.42 1.21
C VAL A 29 6.42 12.42 0.12
N LYS A 30 7.34 13.33 -0.19
CA LYS A 30 7.28 14.18 -1.36
C LYS A 30 8.44 13.79 -2.29
N PRO A 31 8.19 13.46 -3.56
CA PRO A 31 9.26 13.24 -4.53
C PRO A 31 10.19 14.46 -4.58
N LYS A 32 11.51 14.23 -4.54
CA LYS A 32 12.51 15.31 -4.61
C LYS A 32 13.08 15.53 -6.02
N GLY A 33 12.80 14.63 -6.96
CA GLY A 33 13.31 14.67 -8.33
C GLY A 33 13.29 13.27 -8.96
N GLY A 34 13.83 13.16 -10.18
CA GLY A 34 13.87 11.93 -10.96
C GLY A 34 12.58 11.68 -11.78
N SER A 35 12.58 10.58 -12.52
CA SER A 35 11.43 10.12 -13.31
C SER A 35 10.90 8.81 -12.75
N LEU A 36 9.58 8.66 -12.68
CA LEU A 36 8.93 7.45 -12.19
C LEU A 36 9.33 6.24 -13.06
N ARG A 37 9.76 5.14 -12.42
CA ARG A 37 10.15 3.90 -13.08
C ARG A 37 9.94 2.72 -12.14
N ALA A 38 9.38 1.63 -12.64
CA ALA A 38 9.32 0.36 -11.92
C ALA A 38 10.72 -0.26 -11.77
N ALA A 39 10.97 -0.93 -10.65
CA ALA A 39 12.22 -1.65 -10.41
C ALA A 39 12.04 -3.16 -10.69
N SER A 40 12.95 -4.00 -10.21
CA SER A 40 12.91 -5.45 -10.48
C SER A 40 11.74 -6.18 -9.81
N ASP A 41 11.11 -5.57 -8.81
CA ASP A 41 10.03 -6.13 -7.99
C ASP A 41 8.62 -5.67 -8.43
N ALA A 42 8.53 -4.82 -9.46
CA ALA A 42 7.27 -4.31 -9.98
C ALA A 42 7.25 -4.34 -11.51
N LEU A 43 6.09 -4.71 -12.08
CA LEU A 43 5.90 -4.72 -13.53
C LEU A 43 5.73 -3.31 -14.11
N GLU A 44 5.12 -2.39 -13.35
CA GLU A 44 4.79 -1.05 -13.79
C GLU A 44 4.76 -0.06 -12.61
N ALA A 45 4.98 1.22 -12.87
CA ALA A 45 4.81 2.30 -11.92
C ALA A 45 4.09 3.48 -12.60
N ARG A 46 3.00 3.95 -11.99
CA ARG A 46 2.19 5.06 -12.50
C ARG A 46 1.74 5.98 -11.36
N TRP A 47 1.56 7.26 -11.68
CA TRP A 47 0.82 8.18 -10.82
C TRP A 47 -0.66 8.01 -11.13
N VAL A 48 -1.46 7.75 -10.09
CA VAL A 48 -2.91 7.63 -10.20
C VAL A 48 -3.56 8.73 -9.39
N ARG A 49 -4.69 9.23 -9.89
CA ARG A 49 -5.56 10.09 -9.09
C ARG A 49 -6.35 9.22 -8.10
N ALA A 50 -6.91 9.85 -7.06
CA ALA A 50 -7.58 9.12 -5.99
C ALA A 50 -8.82 8.37 -6.53
N GLU A 51 -9.58 9.01 -7.41
CA GLU A 51 -10.79 8.45 -8.04
C GLU A 51 -10.51 7.17 -8.83
N GLU A 52 -9.33 7.06 -9.44
CA GLU A 52 -8.94 5.92 -10.27
C GLU A 52 -8.59 4.68 -9.42
N MET A 53 -8.43 4.83 -8.10
CA MET A 53 -7.99 3.73 -7.22
C MET A 53 -8.94 2.52 -7.21
N THR A 54 -10.23 2.72 -7.47
CA THR A 54 -11.21 1.63 -7.52
C THR A 54 -11.03 0.71 -8.73
N ASP A 55 -10.27 1.14 -9.73
CA ASP A 55 -10.01 0.37 -10.94
C ASP A 55 -8.85 -0.64 -10.75
N TYR A 56 -8.21 -0.64 -9.57
CA TYR A 56 -7.07 -1.48 -9.25
C TYR A 56 -7.38 -2.46 -8.12
N GLU A 57 -6.78 -3.64 -8.21
CA GLU A 57 -6.66 -4.52 -7.05
C GLU A 57 -5.61 -3.95 -6.09
N ILE A 58 -6.08 -3.39 -4.98
CA ILE A 58 -5.22 -2.80 -3.96
C ILE A 58 -5.06 -3.79 -2.79
N SER A 59 -3.85 -3.86 -2.23
CA SER A 59 -3.60 -4.67 -1.03
C SER A 59 -4.66 -4.38 0.05
N PRO A 60 -5.28 -5.43 0.64
CA PRO A 60 -6.25 -5.27 1.72
C PRO A 60 -5.71 -4.49 2.93
N THR A 61 -4.39 -4.44 3.13
CA THR A 61 -3.76 -3.67 4.22
C THR A 61 -3.68 -2.17 3.94
N LEU A 62 -3.63 -1.77 2.66
CA LEU A 62 -3.46 -0.37 2.27
C LEU A 62 -4.80 0.37 2.23
N VAL A 63 -5.89 -0.29 1.83
CA VAL A 63 -7.24 0.33 1.75
C VAL A 63 -7.68 0.96 3.07
N PRO A 64 -7.59 0.29 4.25
CA PRO A 64 -7.95 0.90 5.52
C PRO A 64 -7.14 2.16 5.86
N LEU A 65 -5.84 2.17 5.53
CA LEU A 65 -4.99 3.34 5.73
C LEU A 65 -5.47 4.51 4.86
N LEU A 66 -5.70 4.27 3.57
CA LEU A 66 -6.17 5.29 2.63
C LEU A 66 -7.52 5.86 3.03
N ARG A 67 -8.46 5.01 3.51
CA ARG A 67 -9.75 5.46 4.06
C ARG A 67 -9.57 6.35 5.29
N ARG A 68 -8.71 5.96 6.23
CA ARG A 68 -8.41 6.78 7.43
C ARG A 68 -7.83 8.14 7.07
N LEU A 69 -7.09 8.23 5.97
CA LEU A 69 -6.51 9.47 5.46
C LEU A 69 -7.47 10.30 4.60
N GLY A 70 -8.67 9.78 4.29
CA GLY A 70 -9.61 10.42 3.38
C GLY A 70 -9.15 10.44 1.91
N LEU A 71 -8.25 9.53 1.53
CA LEU A 71 -7.68 9.42 0.19
C LEU A 71 -8.29 8.30 -0.65
N TYR A 72 -9.02 7.38 -0.01
CA TYR A 72 -9.75 6.34 -0.73
C TYR A 72 -11.11 6.90 -1.18
N PRO A 73 -11.52 6.71 -2.44
CA PRO A 73 -12.82 7.16 -2.91
C PRO A 73 -13.96 6.66 -2.02
N ALA A 74 -14.96 7.52 -1.82
CA ALA A 74 -16.23 7.06 -1.27
C ALA A 74 -16.88 6.12 -2.29
N ALA A 75 -17.48 5.03 -1.79
CA ALA A 75 -18.39 4.21 -2.58
C ALA A 75 -19.69 4.97 -2.84
#